data_AF-A0A024H5Z1-F1
#
_entry.id   AF-A0A024H5Z1-F1
#
_cell.length_a   1.000
_cell.length_b   1.000
_cell.length_c   1.000
_cell.angle_alpha   90.00
_cell.angle_beta   90.00
_cell.angle_gamma   90.00
#
_symmetry.space_group_name_H-M   'P 1'
#
loop_
_entity.id
_entity.type
_entity.pdbx_description
1 polymer ?
#
loop_
_entity_poly.entity_id
_entity_poly.type
_entity_poly.pdbx_seq_one_letter_code
_entity_poly.pdbx_strand_id
1 'polypeptide(L)'
;MDTTSLFSHERALLTDEDEKTARAQLSSWITDFFGDVGIKQLLGEADRSVAENVVFEVALNAHRHEGTRAFRIFSQSNNIALHYESNTYYGLEELMAEARGRGGFDSLEMLETETQGRVNLNYRASSGHSQWICSVARLGYADDPCAINLHDMTDVELEIFKSDCVGCTQVHVHGHLHDHSSDNWVTARYVKQLVDEGYQVVVHSKPGPMAKHLRKTITDMLDGRENFELSVHA
;
A
#
# COMPACT_ATOMS: atom_id res chain seq x y z
N MET A 1 -24.85 13.99 4.91
CA MET A 1 -24.47 12.78 5.65
C MET A 1 -24.50 11.64 4.66
N ASP A 2 -23.33 11.22 4.20
CA ASP A 2 -23.08 9.84 3.84
C ASP A 2 -21.61 9.62 4.19
N THR A 3 -21.40 8.78 5.19
CA THR A 3 -20.09 8.31 5.65
C THR A 3 -19.48 7.50 4.52
N THR A 4 -18.39 7.99 3.93
CA THR A 4 -17.43 7.15 3.22
C THR A 4 -16.95 6.11 4.22
N SER A 5 -17.64 4.97 4.26
CA SER A 5 -17.22 3.81 5.01
C SER A 5 -15.94 3.33 4.36
N LEU A 6 -14.79 3.86 4.80
CA LEU A 6 -13.53 3.13 4.71
C LEU A 6 -13.83 1.73 5.25
N PHE A 7 -13.84 0.72 4.37
CA PHE A 7 -14.00 -0.66 4.80
C PHE A 7 -12.77 -1.02 5.63
N SER A 8 -12.86 -0.77 6.94
CA SER A 8 -11.87 -1.17 7.90
C SER A 8 -12.30 -2.52 8.46
N HIS A 9 -11.56 -3.57 8.12
CA HIS A 9 -11.75 -4.88 8.73
C HIS A 9 -10.83 -4.96 9.93
N GLU A 10 -11.38 -5.29 11.09
CA GLU A 10 -10.62 -5.51 12.31
C GLU A 10 -10.88 -6.93 12.82
N ARG A 11 -9.82 -7.62 13.23
CA ARG A 11 -9.94 -8.82 14.06
C ARG A 11 -8.99 -8.75 15.25
N ALA A 12 -9.52 -9.06 16.43
CA ALA A 12 -8.74 -9.28 17.63
C ALA A 12 -8.38 -10.77 17.75
N LEU A 13 -7.15 -11.05 18.15
CA LEU A 13 -6.54 -12.37 18.21
C LEU A 13 -5.97 -12.61 19.59
N LEU A 14 -6.21 -13.80 20.13
CA LEU A 14 -5.59 -14.28 21.35
C LEU A 14 -4.83 -15.57 21.04
N THR A 15 -3.55 -15.63 21.39
CA THR A 15 -2.69 -16.80 21.18
C THR A 15 -2.45 -17.55 22.49
N ASP A 16 -2.19 -18.85 22.37
CA ASP A 16 -1.78 -19.69 23.50
C ASP A 16 -0.41 -19.28 24.08
N GLU A 17 -0.05 -19.79 25.26
CA GLU A 17 1.29 -19.61 25.85
C GLU A 17 2.34 -20.48 25.17
N ASP A 18 1.94 -21.65 24.64
CA ASP A 18 2.85 -22.55 23.94
C ASP A 18 3.14 -22.03 22.53
N GLU A 19 4.41 -21.74 22.24
CA GLU A 19 4.86 -21.15 20.97
C GLU A 19 4.47 -22.01 19.76
N LYS A 20 4.49 -23.34 19.87
CA LYS A 20 4.13 -24.23 18.76
C LYS A 20 2.65 -24.11 18.42
N THR A 21 1.81 -24.02 19.43
CA THR A 21 0.36 -23.84 19.29
C THR A 21 0.04 -22.42 18.80
N ALA A 22 0.69 -21.40 19.36
CA ALA A 22 0.58 -20.01 18.92
C ALA A 22 0.98 -19.86 17.44
N ARG A 23 2.06 -20.50 17.00
CA ARG A 23 2.51 -20.50 15.60
C ARG A 23 1.44 -21.03 14.65
N ALA A 24 0.83 -22.17 14.98
CA ALA A 24 -0.21 -22.77 14.15
C ALA A 24 -1.46 -21.87 14.09
N GLN A 25 -1.85 -21.28 15.23
CA GLN A 25 -2.97 -20.34 15.31
C GLN A 25 -2.71 -19.08 14.46
N LEU A 26 -1.56 -18.42 14.66
CA LEU A 26 -1.18 -17.22 13.92
C LEU A 26 -1.16 -17.46 12.41
N SER A 27 -0.59 -18.58 11.96
CA SER A 27 -0.54 -18.93 10.54
C SER A 27 -1.93 -19.08 9.94
N SER A 28 -2.80 -19.90 10.55
CA SER A 28 -4.17 -20.09 10.07
C SER A 28 -4.94 -18.77 10.01
N TRP A 29 -4.82 -17.96 11.06
CA TRP A 29 -5.58 -16.71 11.18
C TRP A 29 -5.16 -15.65 10.18
N ILE A 30 -3.86 -15.49 9.94
CA ILE A 30 -3.35 -14.50 8.99
C ILE A 30 -3.76 -14.89 7.57
N THR A 31 -3.64 -16.17 7.19
CA THR A 31 -4.14 -16.67 5.91
C THR A 31 -5.65 -16.44 5.77
N ASP A 32 -6.44 -16.76 6.79
CA ASP A 32 -7.90 -16.53 6.77
C ASP A 32 -8.24 -15.04 6.64
N PHE A 33 -7.50 -14.16 7.33
CA PHE A 33 -7.71 -12.72 7.27
C PHE A 33 -7.40 -12.16 5.88
N PHE A 34 -6.26 -12.53 5.28
CA PHE A 34 -5.93 -12.11 3.91
C PHE A 34 -6.90 -12.69 2.85
N GLY A 35 -7.50 -13.85 3.11
CA GLY A 35 -8.53 -14.44 2.25
C GLY A 35 -9.89 -13.72 2.28
N ASP A 36 -10.26 -13.19 3.46
CA ASP A 36 -11.54 -12.51 3.72
C ASP A 36 -11.52 -11.03 3.30
N VAL A 37 -10.35 -10.40 3.27
CA VAL A 37 -10.18 -8.96 3.10
C VAL A 37 -10.02 -8.54 1.63
N GLY A 38 -10.56 -7.37 1.27
CA GLY A 38 -10.52 -6.79 -0.08
C GLY A 38 -9.13 -6.52 -0.66
N ILE A 39 -8.07 -6.56 0.15
CA ILE A 39 -6.68 -6.36 -0.28
C ILE A 39 -6.18 -7.45 -1.24
N LYS A 40 -6.83 -8.61 -1.30
CA LYS A 40 -6.60 -9.61 -2.36
C LYS A 40 -6.91 -9.09 -3.77
N GLN A 41 -7.66 -7.99 -3.88
CA GLN A 41 -7.93 -7.32 -5.15
C GLN A 41 -6.80 -6.37 -5.56
N LEU A 42 -5.88 -6.07 -4.64
CA LEU A 42 -4.78 -5.11 -4.81
C LEU A 42 -3.42 -5.79 -4.90
N LEU A 43 -3.25 -6.93 -4.23
CA LEU A 43 -2.03 -7.72 -4.26
C LEU A 43 -2.17 -8.86 -5.29
N GLY A 44 -1.18 -8.98 -6.18
CA GLY A 44 -0.98 -10.21 -6.95
C GLY A 44 -0.77 -11.41 -6.02
N GLU A 45 -0.96 -12.63 -6.53
CA GLU A 45 -0.87 -13.85 -5.72
C GLU A 45 0.50 -14.02 -5.04
N ALA A 46 1.58 -13.68 -5.75
CA ALA A 46 2.95 -13.70 -5.23
C ALA A 46 3.14 -12.65 -4.12
N ASP A 47 2.80 -11.39 -4.39
CA ASP A 47 2.93 -10.30 -3.41
C ASP A 47 2.07 -10.55 -2.16
N ARG A 48 0.88 -11.14 -2.34
CA ARG A 48 0.01 -11.56 -1.23
C ARG A 48 0.70 -12.63 -0.38
N SER A 49 1.24 -13.67 -1.00
CA SER A 49 1.91 -14.75 -0.26
C SER A 49 3.11 -14.23 0.54
N VAL A 50 3.87 -13.28 -0.01
CA VAL A 50 4.99 -12.65 0.68
C VAL A 50 4.50 -11.74 1.81
N ALA A 51 3.46 -10.93 1.58
CA ALA A 51 2.86 -10.08 2.61
C ALA A 51 2.28 -10.90 3.78
N GLU A 52 1.60 -12.03 3.50
CA GLU A 52 1.11 -12.97 4.51
C GLU A 52 2.26 -13.51 5.36
N ASN A 53 3.36 -13.93 4.73
CA ASN A 53 4.54 -14.44 5.41
C ASN A 53 5.19 -13.38 6.31
N VAL A 54 5.34 -12.15 5.83
CA VAL A 54 5.89 -11.05 6.63
C VAL A 54 5.03 -10.73 7.85
N VAL A 55 3.72 -10.58 7.68
CA VAL A 55 2.81 -10.30 8.81
C VAL A 55 2.84 -11.45 9.82
N PHE A 56 2.96 -12.69 9.35
CA PHE A 56 3.11 -13.87 10.19
C PHE A 56 4.41 -13.86 11.00
N GLU A 57 5.55 -13.62 10.37
CA GLU A 57 6.84 -13.59 11.08
C GLU A 57 6.91 -12.43 12.08
N VAL A 58 6.36 -11.26 11.74
CA VAL A 58 6.25 -10.13 12.67
C VAL A 58 5.42 -10.51 13.90
N ALA A 59 4.26 -11.15 13.71
CA ALA A 59 3.42 -11.59 14.82
C ALA A 59 4.11 -12.65 15.68
N LEU A 60 4.84 -13.58 15.06
CA LEU A 60 5.60 -14.62 15.77
C LEU A 60 6.74 -14.01 16.59
N ASN A 61 7.44 -13.01 16.05
CA ASN A 61 8.52 -12.32 16.76
C ASN A 61 7.99 -11.49 17.93
N ALA A 62 6.86 -10.80 17.76
CA ALA A 62 6.19 -10.13 18.87
C ALA A 62 5.79 -11.13 19.96
N HIS A 63 5.27 -12.30 19.60
CA HIS A 63 4.98 -13.35 20.58
C HIS A 63 6.25 -13.80 21.34
N ARG A 64 7.34 -14.06 20.61
CA ARG A 64 8.59 -14.59 21.17
C ARG A 64 9.36 -13.57 22.02
N HIS A 65 9.48 -12.33 21.55
CA HIS A 65 10.38 -11.33 22.13
C HIS A 65 9.66 -10.33 23.05
N GLU A 66 8.38 -10.05 22.81
CA GLU A 66 7.58 -9.13 23.62
C GLU A 66 6.67 -9.85 24.62
N GLY A 67 6.51 -11.17 24.46
CA GLY A 67 5.53 -11.96 25.20
C GLY A 67 4.09 -11.65 24.81
N THR A 68 3.88 -11.06 23.63
CA THR A 68 2.56 -10.64 23.15
C THR A 68 1.65 -11.84 22.94
N ARG A 69 0.44 -11.75 23.50
CA ARG A 69 -0.62 -12.77 23.33
C ARG A 69 -1.90 -12.22 22.73
N ALA A 70 -2.01 -10.89 22.65
CA ALA A 70 -3.17 -10.20 22.12
C ALA A 70 -2.73 -9.34 20.93
N PHE A 71 -3.31 -9.61 19.77
CA PHE A 71 -3.05 -8.85 18.55
C PHE A 71 -4.34 -8.28 18.00
N ARG A 72 -4.24 -7.14 17.32
CA ARG A 72 -5.33 -6.60 16.51
C ARG A 72 -4.81 -6.42 15.09
N ILE A 73 -5.43 -7.10 14.13
CA ILE A 73 -5.12 -6.92 12.72
C ILE A 73 -6.20 -6.05 12.11
N PHE A 74 -5.75 -4.99 11.45
CA PHE A 74 -6.58 -4.06 10.70
C PHE A 74 -6.27 -4.19 9.23
N SER A 75 -7.27 -4.07 8.37
CA SER A 75 -7.06 -3.79 6.96
C SER A 75 -7.81 -2.53 6.56
N GLN A 76 -7.16 -1.74 5.72
CA GLN A 76 -7.73 -0.60 5.02
C GLN A 76 -7.47 -0.74 3.51
N SER A 77 -7.92 0.25 2.74
CA SER A 77 -7.92 0.25 1.27
C SER A 77 -6.57 0.00 0.59
N ASN A 78 -5.43 0.07 1.28
CA ASN A 78 -4.10 -0.20 0.70
C ASN A 78 -3.09 -0.77 1.71
N ASN A 79 -3.54 -1.13 2.92
CA ASN A 79 -2.64 -1.57 3.96
C ASN A 79 -3.29 -2.60 4.90
N ILE A 80 -2.41 -3.35 5.56
CA ILE A 80 -2.72 -4.20 6.70
C ILE A 80 -1.83 -3.74 7.84
N ALA A 81 -2.43 -3.53 9.01
CA ALA A 81 -1.69 -3.17 10.20
C ALA A 81 -1.87 -4.21 11.30
N LEU A 82 -0.78 -4.63 11.93
CA LEU A 82 -0.76 -5.48 13.12
C LEU A 82 -0.42 -4.60 14.34
N HIS A 83 -1.29 -4.60 15.34
CA HIS A 83 -1.15 -3.81 16.55
C HIS A 83 -1.05 -4.75 17.76
N TYR A 84 -0.17 -4.42 18.70
CA TYR A 84 -0.05 -5.13 19.97
C TYR A 84 0.53 -4.26 21.09
N GLU A 85 0.30 -4.67 22.34
CA GLU A 85 0.99 -4.11 23.51
C GLU A 85 2.45 -4.53 23.50
N SER A 86 3.35 -3.56 23.67
CA SER A 86 4.79 -3.76 23.54
C SER A 86 5.49 -3.24 24.78
N ASN A 87 6.41 -4.06 25.29
CA ASN A 87 7.15 -3.81 26.52
C ASN A 87 8.57 -3.34 26.22
N THR A 88 9.13 -3.78 25.10
CA THR A 88 10.53 -3.60 24.72
C THR A 88 10.72 -2.84 23.41
N TYR A 89 9.63 -2.63 22.65
CA TYR A 89 9.64 -2.05 21.31
C TYR A 89 10.54 -2.81 20.34
N TYR A 90 10.52 -4.14 20.43
CA TYR A 90 11.19 -5.01 19.48
C TYR A 90 10.60 -4.76 18.09
N GLY A 91 11.37 -4.05 17.26
CA GLY A 91 10.93 -3.41 16.04
C GLY A 91 11.77 -3.81 14.83
N LEU A 92 11.71 -2.97 13.79
CA LEU A 92 12.41 -3.19 12.52
C LEU A 92 13.93 -3.18 12.68
N GLU A 93 14.47 -2.30 13.54
CA GLU A 93 15.92 -2.21 13.76
C GLU A 93 16.46 -3.48 14.43
N GLU A 94 15.79 -3.98 15.47
CA GLU A 94 16.16 -5.20 16.17
C GLU A 94 16.10 -6.41 15.22
N LEU A 95 15.04 -6.51 14.43
CA LEU A 95 14.82 -7.60 13.50
C LEU A 95 15.85 -7.60 12.35
N MET A 96 16.27 -6.42 11.87
CA MET A 96 17.35 -6.29 10.89
C MET A 96 18.75 -6.51 11.47
N ALA A 97 18.94 -6.28 12.78
CA ALA A 97 20.21 -6.52 13.47
C ALA A 97 20.50 -8.01 13.72
N GLU A 98 19.51 -8.90 13.55
CA GLU A 98 19.68 -10.35 13.66
C GLU A 98 20.43 -10.93 12.45
N ALA A 99 21.74 -10.63 12.35
CA ALA A 99 22.61 -10.96 11.21
C ALA A 99 22.78 -12.46 10.86
N ARG A 100 22.08 -13.39 11.55
CA ARG A 100 22.18 -14.85 11.36
C ARG A 100 20.88 -15.64 11.65
N GLY A 101 19.73 -14.99 11.78
CA GLY A 101 18.48 -15.65 12.14
C GLY A 101 17.74 -16.21 10.92
N ARG A 102 17.54 -17.53 10.86
CA ARG A 102 16.50 -18.10 9.99
C ARG A 102 15.13 -17.59 10.46
N GLY A 103 14.32 -16.99 9.60
CA GLY A 103 12.98 -16.47 9.97
C GLY A 103 12.74 -15.03 9.55
N GLY A 104 12.29 -14.16 10.48
CA GLY A 104 11.85 -12.79 10.19
C GLY A 104 12.78 -11.94 9.32
N PHE A 105 14.11 -12.05 9.48
CA PHE A 105 15.08 -11.39 8.59
C PHE A 105 14.96 -11.86 7.14
N ASP A 106 14.94 -13.19 6.91
CA ASP A 106 14.75 -13.78 5.57
C ASP A 106 13.41 -13.33 4.96
N SER A 107 12.37 -13.17 5.78
CA SER A 107 11.07 -12.68 5.30
C SER A 107 11.09 -11.21 4.88
N LEU A 108 11.93 -10.38 5.50
CA LEU A 108 12.13 -8.99 5.04
C LEU A 108 12.96 -8.92 3.76
N GLU A 109 14.03 -9.72 3.66
CA GLU A 109 14.80 -9.81 2.41
C GLU A 109 13.91 -10.33 1.27
N MET A 110 13.08 -11.34 1.54
CA MET A 110 12.07 -11.85 0.60
C MET A 110 11.04 -10.79 0.23
N LEU A 111 10.59 -9.96 1.18
CA LEU A 111 9.69 -8.84 0.88
C LEU A 111 10.31 -7.89 -0.14
N GLU A 112 11.54 -7.44 0.09
CA GLU A 112 12.23 -6.51 -0.79
C GLU A 112 12.48 -7.11 -2.17
N THR A 113 13.01 -8.34 -2.21
CA THR A 113 13.44 -9.01 -3.45
C THR A 113 12.29 -9.50 -4.32
N GLU A 114 11.28 -10.15 -3.72
CA GLU A 114 10.18 -10.76 -4.47
C GLU A 114 9.11 -9.73 -4.86
N THR A 115 8.83 -8.77 -3.97
CA THR A 115 7.84 -7.73 -4.27
C THR A 115 8.43 -6.56 -5.05
N GLN A 116 9.77 -6.47 -5.17
CA GLN A 116 10.46 -5.41 -5.89
C GLN A 116 9.98 -4.01 -5.46
N GLY A 117 9.72 -3.84 -4.16
CA GLY A 117 9.20 -2.58 -3.60
C GLY A 117 7.70 -2.34 -3.75
N ARG A 118 6.93 -3.24 -4.37
CA ARG A 118 5.45 -3.14 -4.45
C ARG A 118 4.76 -3.29 -3.10
N VAL A 119 5.43 -3.92 -2.13
CA VAL A 119 4.94 -4.03 -0.76
C VAL A 119 5.99 -3.48 0.20
N ASN A 120 5.58 -2.51 1.01
CA ASN A 120 6.40 -1.86 2.00
C ASN A 120 5.99 -2.30 3.41
N LEU A 121 6.96 -2.43 4.29
CA LEU A 121 6.74 -2.65 5.72
C LEU A 121 7.22 -1.45 6.52
N ASN A 122 6.35 -0.90 7.36
CA ASN A 122 6.66 0.20 8.26
C ASN A 122 6.43 -0.23 9.70
N TYR A 123 7.30 0.21 10.60
CA TYR A 123 7.15 0.01 12.04
C TYR A 123 6.91 1.36 12.74
N ARG A 124 5.97 1.38 13.69
CA ARG A 124 5.68 2.53 14.55
C ARG A 124 5.57 2.06 15.99
N ALA A 125 6.28 2.73 16.89
CA ALA A 125 6.17 2.53 18.33
C ALA A 125 5.56 3.77 18.99
N SER A 126 4.64 3.56 19.94
CA SER A 126 4.07 4.64 20.75
C SER A 126 3.71 4.10 22.13
N SER A 127 4.03 4.84 23.20
CA SER A 127 3.77 4.53 24.62
C SER A 127 3.00 3.22 24.91
N GLY A 128 3.73 2.11 25.04
CA GLY A 128 3.21 0.79 25.40
C GLY A 128 2.63 -0.04 24.26
N HIS A 129 2.74 0.43 23.02
CA HIS A 129 2.19 -0.22 21.83
C HIS A 129 3.18 -0.22 20.67
N SER A 130 3.14 -1.31 19.91
CA SER A 130 3.85 -1.47 18.65
C SER A 130 2.83 -1.68 17.53
N GLN A 131 3.11 -1.08 16.39
CA GLN A 131 2.31 -1.16 15.18
C GLN A 131 3.22 -1.47 13.99
N TRP A 132 2.88 -2.52 13.26
CA TRP A 132 3.49 -2.85 11.98
C TRP A 132 2.48 -2.64 10.88
N ILE A 133 2.88 -1.97 9.81
CA ILE A 133 2.02 -1.62 8.69
C ILE A 133 2.64 -2.18 7.43
N CYS A 134 2.03 -3.23 6.88
CA CYS A 134 2.31 -3.77 5.57
C CYS A 134 1.42 -3.03 4.57
N SER A 135 2.01 -2.15 3.78
CA SER A 135 1.30 -1.31 2.80
C SER A 135 1.70 -1.70 1.40
N VAL A 136 0.72 -1.77 0.50
CA VAL A 136 1.02 -1.87 -0.94
C VAL A 136 1.54 -0.51 -1.38
N ALA A 137 2.82 -0.44 -1.77
CA ALA A 137 3.37 0.71 -2.44
C ALA A 137 2.56 0.87 -3.72
N ARG A 138 1.76 1.93 -3.81
CA ARG A 138 0.96 2.20 -4.99
C ARG A 138 1.88 2.62 -6.13
N LEU A 139 2.46 1.64 -6.82
CA LEU A 139 2.98 1.77 -8.16
C LEU A 139 2.13 0.84 -9.02
N GLY A 140 1.26 1.43 -9.82
CA GLY A 140 0.38 0.69 -10.72
C GLY A 140 -0.96 0.35 -10.11
N TYR A 141 -2.03 0.85 -10.72
CA TYR A 141 -3.32 0.18 -10.59
C TYR A 141 -3.19 -1.17 -11.29
N ALA A 142 -3.31 -2.30 -10.57
CA ALA A 142 -3.36 -3.66 -11.13
C ALA A 142 -2.25 -3.99 -12.16
N ASP A 143 -1.04 -4.29 -11.67
CA ASP A 143 0.06 -4.88 -12.45
C ASP A 143 0.66 -4.03 -13.59
N ASP A 144 0.27 -2.75 -13.74
CA ASP A 144 0.87 -1.85 -14.75
C ASP A 144 1.95 -0.94 -14.12
N PRO A 145 3.26 -1.20 -14.35
CA PRO A 145 4.36 -0.37 -13.84
C PRO A 145 4.32 1.08 -14.39
N CYS A 146 3.52 1.33 -15.42
CA CYS A 146 3.30 2.65 -16.00
C CYS A 146 2.02 3.32 -15.47
N ALA A 147 1.36 2.80 -14.43
CA ALA A 147 0.19 3.42 -13.82
C ALA A 147 0.49 4.05 -12.45
N ILE A 148 -0.18 5.17 -12.13
CA ILE A 148 0.02 5.94 -10.89
C ILE A 148 -1.32 6.36 -10.30
N ASN A 149 -1.48 6.27 -8.97
CA ASN A 149 -2.67 6.73 -8.27
C ASN A 149 -2.34 7.88 -7.32
N LEU A 150 -2.88 9.05 -7.61
CA LEU A 150 -2.59 10.31 -6.93
C LEU A 150 -3.40 10.51 -5.64
N HIS A 151 -4.35 9.64 -5.31
CA HIS A 151 -5.27 9.83 -4.16
C HIS A 151 -4.56 9.86 -2.80
N ASP A 152 -3.52 9.05 -2.64
CA ASP A 152 -2.81 8.88 -1.36
C ASP A 152 -1.31 9.18 -1.52
N MET A 153 -0.92 9.85 -2.61
CA MET A 153 0.46 9.98 -3.01
C MET A 153 1.14 11.22 -2.41
N THR A 154 2.29 10.99 -1.80
CA THR A 154 3.23 12.01 -1.34
C THR A 154 4.20 12.43 -2.45
N ASP A 155 4.83 13.60 -2.31
CA ASP A 155 5.85 14.05 -3.27
C ASP A 155 7.04 13.07 -3.36
N VAL A 156 7.34 12.33 -2.29
CA VAL A 156 8.41 11.31 -2.27
C VAL A 156 8.02 10.09 -3.11
N GLU A 157 6.79 9.60 -2.98
CA GLU A 157 6.29 8.46 -3.76
C GLU A 157 6.19 8.78 -5.26
N LEU A 158 5.96 10.04 -5.61
CA LEU A 158 6.00 10.49 -6.99
C LEU A 158 7.41 10.39 -7.59
N GLU A 159 8.43 10.83 -6.85
CA GLU A 159 9.81 10.76 -7.33
C GLU A 159 10.27 9.31 -7.49
N ILE A 160 9.81 8.41 -6.62
CA ILE A 160 10.00 6.96 -6.76
C ILE A 160 9.29 6.45 -8.03
N PHE A 161 8.03 6.82 -8.25
CA PHE A 161 7.34 6.44 -9.49
C PHE A 161 8.11 6.89 -10.74
N LYS A 162 8.64 8.12 -10.73
CA LYS A 162 9.42 8.67 -11.85
C LYS A 162 10.74 7.93 -12.06
N SER A 163 11.42 7.49 -11.01
CA SER A 163 12.62 6.67 -11.15
C SER A 163 12.32 5.27 -11.69
N ASP A 164 11.14 4.74 -11.37
CA ASP A 164 10.79 3.36 -11.68
C ASP A 164 10.10 3.21 -13.05
N CYS A 165 9.50 4.28 -13.57
CA CYS A 165 8.83 4.31 -14.88
C CYS A 165 9.78 4.55 -16.07
N VAL A 166 11.10 4.35 -15.88
CA VAL A 166 12.15 4.51 -16.90
C VAL A 166 11.98 3.44 -17.98
N GLY A 167 11.21 3.77 -19.01
CA GLY A 167 10.85 2.88 -20.11
C GLY A 167 9.38 2.96 -20.53
N CYS A 168 8.52 3.59 -19.73
CA CYS A 168 7.14 3.83 -20.06
C CYS A 168 7.02 4.87 -21.18
N THR A 169 6.37 4.51 -22.29
CA THR A 169 5.99 5.47 -23.35
C THR A 169 4.65 6.13 -23.05
N GLN A 170 3.79 5.43 -22.31
CA GLN A 170 2.48 5.86 -21.88
C GLN A 170 2.35 5.67 -20.37
N VAL A 171 1.79 6.65 -19.65
CA VAL A 171 1.55 6.63 -18.20
C VAL A 171 0.07 6.79 -17.90
N HIS A 172 -0.47 5.91 -17.07
CA HIS A 172 -1.87 5.88 -16.68
C HIS A 172 -2.08 6.55 -15.31
N VAL A 173 -2.75 7.70 -15.28
CA VAL A 173 -2.96 8.49 -14.07
C VAL A 173 -4.38 8.29 -13.54
N HIS A 174 -4.47 7.84 -12.30
CA HIS A 174 -5.71 7.71 -11.55
C HIS A 174 -5.73 8.83 -10.50
N GLY A 175 -6.60 9.83 -10.70
CA GLY A 175 -6.68 11.00 -9.83
C GLY A 175 -7.54 10.78 -8.58
N HIS A 176 -7.66 11.84 -7.77
CA HIS A 176 -8.76 11.98 -6.79
C HIS A 176 -10.08 12.10 -7.55
N LEU A 177 -10.73 10.96 -7.83
CA LEU A 177 -11.92 10.96 -8.66
C LEU A 177 -13.21 11.39 -7.96
N HIS A 178 -13.15 11.77 -6.67
CA HIS A 178 -14.38 11.85 -5.87
C HIS A 178 -14.66 13.10 -5.04
N ASP A 179 -13.71 13.99 -4.71
CA ASP A 179 -14.03 14.92 -3.61
C ASP A 179 -14.10 16.42 -4.00
N HIS A 180 -13.08 17.07 -4.59
CA HIS A 180 -13.13 18.53 -4.79
C HIS A 180 -12.47 19.07 -6.09
N SER A 181 -12.88 20.28 -6.50
CA SER A 181 -12.29 20.98 -7.67
C SER A 181 -10.81 21.34 -7.50
N SER A 182 -10.33 21.45 -6.25
CA SER A 182 -8.91 21.58 -5.92
C SER A 182 -8.08 20.36 -6.31
N ASP A 183 -8.66 19.16 -6.23
CA ASP A 183 -7.93 17.92 -6.48
C ASP A 183 -7.71 17.70 -7.98
N ASN A 184 -8.61 18.26 -8.80
CA ASN A 184 -8.44 18.35 -10.24
C ASN A 184 -7.22 19.20 -10.62
N TRP A 185 -6.93 20.26 -9.86
CA TRP A 185 -5.73 21.09 -10.07
C TRP A 185 -4.45 20.32 -9.76
N VAL A 186 -4.44 19.56 -8.66
CA VAL A 186 -3.30 18.71 -8.29
C VAL A 186 -3.06 17.66 -9.38
N THR A 187 -4.13 16.97 -9.81
CA THR A 187 -4.06 15.99 -10.90
C THR A 187 -3.55 16.63 -12.19
N ALA A 188 -4.08 17.80 -12.57
CA ALA A 188 -3.66 18.50 -13.79
C ALA A 188 -2.20 18.96 -13.74
N ARG A 189 -1.72 19.40 -12.58
CA ARG A 189 -0.30 19.73 -12.37
C ARG A 189 0.60 18.52 -12.63
N TYR A 190 0.23 17.35 -12.12
CA TYR A 190 1.02 16.12 -12.34
C TYR A 190 0.98 15.64 -13.79
N VAL A 191 -0.19 15.68 -14.42
CA VAL A 191 -0.31 15.37 -15.85
C VAL A 191 0.59 16.30 -16.67
N LYS A 192 0.61 17.59 -16.36
CA LYS A 192 1.51 18.54 -17.03
C LYS A 192 2.98 18.17 -16.86
N GLN A 193 3.42 17.82 -15.65
CA GLN A 193 4.82 17.43 -15.41
C GLN A 193 5.21 16.20 -16.23
N LEU A 194 4.39 15.15 -16.22
CA LEU A 194 4.64 13.94 -17.02
C LEU A 194 4.66 14.24 -18.53
N VAL A 195 3.76 15.10 -19.02
CA VAL A 195 3.78 15.52 -20.42
C VAL A 195 5.03 16.37 -20.76
N ASP A 196 5.46 17.25 -19.85
CA ASP A 196 6.69 18.05 -20.01
C ASP A 196 7.94 17.15 -20.06
N GLU A 197 7.91 16.03 -19.35
CA GLU A 197 8.96 14.99 -19.34
C GLU A 197 8.88 14.06 -20.58
N GLY A 198 7.84 14.18 -21.41
CA GLY A 198 7.73 13.52 -22.71
C GLY A 198 6.84 12.27 -22.72
N TYR A 199 6.16 11.95 -21.62
CA TYR A 199 5.25 10.80 -21.55
C TYR A 199 3.92 11.08 -22.26
N GLN A 200 3.33 10.04 -22.88
CA GLN A 200 1.91 10.05 -23.26
C GLN A 200 1.08 9.77 -22.01
N VAL A 201 0.17 10.65 -21.62
CA VAL A 201 -0.58 10.48 -20.35
C VAL A 201 -2.03 10.09 -20.61
N VAL A 202 -2.51 9.02 -19.97
CA VAL A 202 -3.93 8.62 -19.95
C VAL A 202 -4.48 8.85 -18.56
N VAL A 203 -5.41 9.79 -18.40
CA VAL A 203 -6.08 9.99 -17.10
C VAL A 203 -7.38 9.19 -17.07
N HIS A 204 -7.58 8.41 -16.02
CA HIS A 204 -8.79 7.64 -15.80
C HIS A 204 -9.73 8.38 -14.87
N SER A 205 -11.01 8.52 -15.25
CA SER A 205 -12.05 9.17 -14.44
C SER A 205 -13.41 8.50 -14.55
N LYS A 206 -14.22 8.52 -13.48
CA LYS A 206 -15.65 8.19 -13.59
C LYS A 206 -16.39 9.28 -14.39
N PRO A 207 -17.44 8.96 -15.15
CA PRO A 207 -18.22 9.95 -15.89
C PRO A 207 -18.90 10.94 -14.95
N GLY A 208 -18.90 12.21 -15.33
CA GLY A 208 -19.64 13.24 -14.60
C GLY A 208 -19.09 14.65 -14.76
N PRO A 209 -19.65 15.64 -14.03
CA PRO A 209 -19.20 17.03 -14.06
C PRO A 209 -17.72 17.19 -13.66
N MET A 210 -17.23 16.38 -12.71
CA MET A 210 -15.84 16.43 -12.28
C MET A 210 -14.86 15.97 -13.37
N ALA A 211 -15.19 14.90 -14.12
CA ALA A 211 -14.38 14.47 -15.27
C ALA A 211 -14.29 15.56 -16.35
N LYS A 212 -15.39 16.29 -16.60
CA LYS A 212 -15.41 17.41 -17.53
C LYS A 212 -14.54 18.58 -17.03
N HIS A 213 -14.63 18.89 -15.73
CA HIS A 213 -13.79 19.91 -15.12
C HIS A 213 -12.30 19.53 -15.16
N LEU A 214 -11.96 18.28 -14.85
CA LEU A 214 -10.61 17.75 -14.92
C LEU A 214 -10.06 17.84 -16.34
N ARG A 215 -10.83 17.39 -17.35
CA ARG A 215 -10.46 17.51 -18.77
C ARG A 215 -10.09 18.95 -19.11
N LYS A 216 -10.99 19.89 -18.78
CA LYS A 216 -10.79 21.31 -19.07
C LYS A 216 -9.54 21.84 -18.37
N THR A 217 -9.37 21.53 -17.09
CA THR A 217 -8.21 22.00 -16.29
C THR A 217 -6.89 21.50 -16.89
N ILE A 218 -6.83 20.22 -17.29
CA ILE A 218 -5.65 19.66 -17.96
C ILE A 218 -5.41 20.34 -19.31
N THR A 219 -6.44 20.49 -20.15
CA THR A 219 -6.32 21.15 -21.45
C THR A 219 -5.82 22.59 -21.32
N ASP A 220 -6.38 23.35 -20.36
CA ASP A 220 -6.00 24.73 -20.07
C ASP A 220 -4.54 24.80 -19.58
N MET A 221 -4.07 23.82 -18.77
CA MET A 221 -2.67 23.77 -18.29
C MET A 221 -1.65 23.31 -19.34
N LEU A 222 -2.08 22.52 -20.33
CA LEU A 222 -1.21 21.99 -21.38
C LEU A 222 -1.02 22.95 -22.55
N ASP A 223 -1.74 24.09 -22.57
CA ASP A 223 -1.74 25.08 -23.66
C ASP A 223 -1.98 24.46 -25.05
N GLY A 224 -2.82 23.41 -25.12
CA GLY A 224 -3.18 22.74 -26.37
C GLY A 224 -2.24 21.63 -26.86
N ARG A 225 -1.31 21.14 -26.03
CA ARG A 225 -0.49 19.96 -26.36
C ARG A 225 -1.33 18.66 -26.41
N GLU A 226 -1.04 17.78 -27.37
CA GLU A 226 -1.84 16.57 -27.68
C GLU A 226 -1.40 15.29 -26.96
N ASN A 227 -0.40 15.34 -26.06
CA ASN A 227 0.14 14.14 -25.38
C ASN A 227 -0.70 13.67 -24.17
N PHE A 228 -2.01 13.86 -24.23
CA PHE A 228 -2.94 13.56 -23.15
C PHE A 228 -4.27 12.99 -23.67
N GLU A 229 -4.73 11.91 -23.04
CA GLU A 229 -6.05 11.33 -23.23
C GLU A 229 -6.80 11.22 -21.89
N LEU A 230 -8.09 11.56 -21.88
CA LEU A 230 -8.97 11.26 -20.74
C LEU A 230 -9.86 10.05 -21.05
N SER A 231 -9.56 8.94 -20.39
CA SER A 231 -10.35 7.71 -20.41
C SER A 231 -11.45 7.76 -19.35
N VAL A 232 -12.70 7.57 -19.76
CA VAL A 232 -13.88 7.67 -18.88
C VAL A 232 -14.53 6.29 -18.73
N HIS A 233 -14.49 5.72 -17.52
CA HIS A 233 -14.97 4.36 -17.24
C HIS A 233 -16.39 4.37 -16.67
N ALA A 234 -17.29 3.59 -17.29
CA ALA A 234 -18.70 3.48 -16.91
C ALA A 234 -18.91 2.88 -15.51
#